data_AF-M1ZC73-F1
#
_entry.id   AF-M1ZC73-F1
#
_cell.length_a   1.000
_cell.length_b   1.000
_cell.length_c   1.000
_cell.angle_alpha   90.00
_cell.angle_beta   90.00
_cell.angle_gamma   90.00
#
_symmetry.space_group_name_H-M   'P 1'
#
loop_
_entity.id
_entity.type
_entity.pdbx_description
1 polymer ?
#
loop_
_entity_poly.entity_id
_entity_poly.type
_entity_poly.pdbx_seq_one_letter_code
_entity_poly.pdbx_strand_id
1 'polypeptide(L)'
;MVLFANLVVIRRWFENRNLQFGLLMVTLLICYLAPVENLLALPLGLQWLVGSLLVALPILFSSILFAIVFQTRHAAALALGYNVLGAVLGGLMEYNAMLLGTKPLYLLSMIMYLGAFYFLRKEATPA
;
A
#
# COMPACT_ATOMS: atom_id res chain seq x y z
N MET A 1 -2.70 -6.38 -9.61
CA MET A 1 -2.95 -5.05 -8.98
C MET A 1 -2.21 -3.93 -9.68
N VAL A 2 -0.89 -3.99 -9.87
CA VAL A 2 -0.10 -2.91 -10.53
C VAL A 2 -0.58 -2.54 -11.94
N LEU A 3 -0.88 -3.53 -12.81
CA LEU A 3 -1.42 -3.25 -14.15
C LEU A 3 -2.76 -2.51 -14.10
N PHE A 4 -3.66 -2.93 -13.21
CA PHE A 4 -4.94 -2.27 -13.01
C PHE A 4 -4.77 -0.86 -12.45
N ALA A 5 -3.84 -0.67 -11.51
CA ALA A 5 -3.49 0.64 -10.97
C ALA A 5 -3.00 1.60 -12.07
N ASN A 6 -2.13 1.13 -12.98
CA ASN A 6 -1.70 1.92 -14.13
C ASN A 6 -2.86 2.28 -15.06
N LEU A 7 -3.78 1.35 -15.32
CA LEU A 7 -4.97 1.61 -16.14
C LEU A 7 -5.89 2.66 -15.49
N VAL A 8 -6.08 2.58 -14.17
CA VAL A 8 -6.85 3.56 -13.38
C VAL A 8 -6.24 4.95 -13.49
N VAL A 9 -4.92 5.06 -13.41
CA VAL A 9 -4.20 6.35 -13.53
C VAL A 9 -4.29 6.88 -14.95
N ILE A 10 -4.08 6.06 -15.97
CA ILE A 10 -4.20 6.47 -17.39
C ILE A 10 -5.62 6.97 -17.71
N ARG A 11 -6.66 6.32 -17.15
CA ARG A 11 -8.06 6.74 -17.32
C ARG A 11 -8.49 7.90 -16.43
N ARG A 12 -7.58 8.42 -15.59
CA ARG A 12 -7.83 9.52 -14.64
C ARG A 12 -8.96 9.27 -13.62
N TRP A 13 -9.28 8.01 -13.33
CA TRP A 13 -10.42 7.68 -12.45
C TRP A 13 -10.15 7.99 -10.97
N PHE A 14 -8.89 8.14 -10.56
CA PHE A 14 -8.50 8.27 -9.15
C PHE A 14 -7.21 9.09 -8.93
N GLU A 15 -7.05 10.24 -9.60
CA GLU A 15 -5.81 11.04 -9.54
C GLU A 15 -5.55 11.75 -8.19
N ASN A 16 -6.56 11.86 -7.32
CA ASN A 16 -6.46 12.56 -6.05
C ASN A 16 -5.50 11.85 -5.07
N ARG A 17 -4.23 12.27 -5.05
CA ARG A 17 -3.17 11.74 -4.19
C ARG A 17 -3.57 11.67 -2.71
N ASN A 18 -4.17 12.74 -2.17
CA ASN A 18 -4.57 12.78 -0.75
C ASN A 18 -5.65 11.74 -0.42
N LEU A 19 -6.59 11.50 -1.36
CA LEU A 19 -7.61 10.48 -1.21
C LEU A 19 -6.98 9.07 -1.22
N GLN A 20 -6.03 8.81 -2.11
CA GLN A 20 -5.33 7.51 -2.16
C GLN A 20 -4.53 7.23 -0.88
N PHE A 21 -3.86 8.24 -0.33
CA PHE A 21 -3.24 8.11 0.99
C PHE A 21 -4.26 7.78 2.08
N GLY A 22 -5.41 8.48 2.10
CA GLY A 22 -6.48 8.21 3.05
C GLY A 22 -7.03 6.78 2.94
N LEU A 23 -7.34 6.32 1.71
CA LEU A 23 -7.82 4.96 1.45
C LEU A 23 -6.79 3.91 1.86
N LEU A 24 -5.51 4.12 1.53
CA LEU A 24 -4.43 3.24 1.95
C LEU A 24 -4.35 3.13 3.48
N MET A 25 -4.39 4.26 4.20
CA MET A 25 -4.38 4.27 5.66
C MET A 25 -5.58 3.55 6.26
N VAL A 26 -6.78 3.80 5.73
CA VAL A 26 -8.01 3.12 6.18
C VAL A 26 -7.90 1.61 5.97
N THR A 27 -7.42 1.16 4.81
CA THR A 27 -7.28 -0.28 4.55
C THR A 27 -6.20 -0.95 5.41
N LEU A 28 -5.07 -0.29 5.66
CA LEU A 28 -4.06 -0.79 6.59
C LEU A 28 -4.58 -0.84 8.03
N LEU A 29 -5.38 0.15 8.45
CA LEU A 29 -6.01 0.17 9.76
C LEU A 29 -7.04 -0.97 9.91
N ILE A 30 -7.84 -1.21 8.87
CA ILE A 30 -8.76 -2.36 8.83
C ILE A 30 -7.99 -3.67 8.98
N CYS A 31 -6.88 -3.86 8.24
CA CYS A 31 -6.06 -5.07 8.36
C CYS A 31 -5.42 -5.23 9.75
N TYR A 32 -5.02 -4.14 10.38
CA TYR A 32 -4.47 -4.16 11.74
C TYR A 32 -5.52 -4.55 12.79
N LEU A 33 -6.74 -4.02 12.67
CA LEU A 33 -7.84 -4.28 13.61
C LEU A 33 -8.56 -5.60 13.34
N ALA A 34 -8.47 -6.14 12.12
CA ALA A 34 -9.17 -7.36 11.72
C ALA A 34 -8.73 -8.56 12.59
N PRO A 35 -9.66 -9.18 13.33
CA PRO A 35 -9.39 -10.43 14.03
C PRO A 35 -9.37 -11.57 13.00
N VAL A 36 -8.18 -12.06 12.66
CA VAL A 36 -8.01 -13.13 11.67
C VAL A 36 -8.68 -14.42 12.15
N GLU A 37 -8.81 -14.63 13.47
CA GLU A 37 -9.52 -15.81 14.01
C GLU A 37 -10.99 -15.85 13.58
N ASN A 38 -11.64 -14.69 13.49
CA ASN A 38 -13.05 -14.60 13.07
C ASN A 38 -13.23 -14.95 11.59
N LEU A 39 -12.17 -14.85 10.79
CA LEU A 39 -12.19 -15.21 9.37
C LEU A 39 -12.38 -16.73 9.18
N LEU A 40 -11.89 -17.53 10.14
CA LEU A 40 -12.01 -19.00 10.13
C LEU A 40 -13.42 -19.48 10.49
N ALA A 41 -14.23 -18.64 11.13
CA ALA A 41 -15.62 -18.94 11.46
C ALA A 41 -16.58 -18.72 10.28
N LEU A 42 -16.10 -18.13 9.17
CA LEU A 42 -16.90 -17.84 7.99
C LEU A 42 -17.03 -19.07 7.07
N PRO A 43 -18.10 -19.16 6.25
CA PRO A 43 -18.16 -20.11 5.16
C PRO A 43 -16.98 -19.91 4.19
N LEU A 44 -16.47 -21.01 3.62
CA LEU A 44 -15.25 -21.01 2.79
C LEU A 44 -15.24 -19.93 1.69
N GLY A 45 -16.35 -19.75 0.98
CA GLY A 45 -16.45 -18.73 -0.07
C GLY A 45 -16.28 -17.30 0.44
N LEU A 46 -16.83 -17.01 1.63
CA LEU A 46 -16.72 -15.69 2.25
C LEU A 46 -15.32 -15.47 2.83
N GLN A 47 -14.71 -16.51 3.41
CA GLN A 47 -13.33 -16.47 3.89
C GLN A 47 -12.37 -16.11 2.75
N TRP A 48 -12.53 -16.71 1.58
CA TRP A 48 -11.68 -16.42 0.41
C TRP A 48 -11.88 -15.00 -0.08
N LEU A 49 -13.13 -14.54 -0.17
CA LEU A 49 -13.44 -13.18 -0.60
C LEU A 49 -12.86 -12.14 0.35
N VAL A 50 -13.17 -12.25 1.65
CA VAL A 50 -12.75 -11.27 2.65
C VAL A 50 -11.23 -11.30 2.83
N GLY A 51 -10.63 -12.49 2.95
CA GLY A 51 -9.18 -12.64 3.04
C GLY A 51 -8.46 -12.05 1.84
N SER A 52 -8.96 -12.31 0.63
CA SER A 52 -8.40 -11.74 -0.60
C SER A 52 -8.52 -10.22 -0.62
N LEU A 53 -9.65 -9.65 -0.19
CA LEU A 53 -9.84 -8.19 -0.15
C LEU A 53 -8.94 -7.51 0.89
N LEU A 54 -8.77 -8.12 2.07
CA LEU A 54 -7.89 -7.60 3.12
C LEU A 54 -6.44 -7.49 2.64
N VAL A 55 -5.97 -8.44 1.82
CA VAL A 55 -4.63 -8.38 1.24
C VAL A 55 -4.59 -7.47 0.01
N ALA A 56 -5.55 -7.60 -0.91
CA ALA A 56 -5.51 -6.95 -2.20
C ALA A 56 -5.71 -5.43 -2.13
N LEU A 57 -6.61 -4.94 -1.27
CA LEU A 57 -6.94 -3.52 -1.21
C LEU A 57 -5.77 -2.61 -0.81
N PRO A 58 -5.02 -2.85 0.29
CA PRO A 58 -3.87 -2.00 0.63
C PRO A 58 -2.78 -2.07 -0.46
N ILE A 59 -2.54 -3.25 -1.06
CA ILE A 59 -1.58 -3.41 -2.17
C ILE A 59 -2.05 -2.62 -3.40
N LEU A 60 -3.35 -2.63 -3.70
CA LEU A 60 -3.93 -1.89 -4.80
C LEU A 60 -3.79 -0.38 -4.62
N PHE A 61 -4.17 0.16 -3.45
CA PHE A 61 -4.06 1.60 -3.19
C PHE A 61 -2.60 2.06 -3.16
N SER A 62 -1.70 1.25 -2.58
CA SER A 62 -0.25 1.46 -2.68
C SER A 62 0.22 1.53 -4.14
N SER A 63 -0.25 0.62 -4.99
CA SER A 63 0.12 0.57 -6.41
C SER A 63 -0.39 1.79 -7.19
N ILE A 64 -1.63 2.23 -6.93
CA ILE A 64 -2.20 3.45 -7.54
C ILE A 64 -1.40 4.68 -7.10
N LEU A 65 -1.11 4.78 -5.80
CA LEU A 65 -0.33 5.88 -5.26
C LEU A 65 1.08 5.92 -5.87
N PHE A 66 1.74 4.76 -6.00
CA PHE A 66 3.03 4.65 -6.67
C PHE A 66 2.94 5.14 -8.12
N ALA A 67 1.95 4.70 -8.90
CA ALA A 67 1.77 5.13 -10.28
C ALA A 67 1.55 6.66 -10.41
N ILE A 68 0.72 7.25 -9.54
CA ILE A 68 0.48 8.71 -9.50
C ILE A 68 1.77 9.48 -9.17
N VAL A 69 2.58 9.00 -8.24
CA VAL A 69 3.84 9.66 -7.88
C VAL A 69 4.91 9.43 -8.96
N PHE A 70 4.93 8.25 -9.55
CA PHE A 70 5.92 7.85 -10.55
C PHE A 70 5.79 8.67 -11.85
N GLN A 71 4.57 8.97 -12.28
CA GLN A 71 4.33 9.73 -13.51
C GLN A 71 4.96 11.14 -13.50
N THR A 72 5.25 11.71 -12.33
CA THR A 72 5.86 13.03 -12.18
C THR A 72 7.38 12.98 -11.95
N ARG A 73 8.02 11.80 -12.01
CA ARG A 73 9.46 11.66 -11.78
C ARG A 73 10.25 11.74 -13.08
N HIS A 74 11.25 12.62 -13.12
CA HIS A 74 12.12 12.80 -14.28
C HIS A 74 13.03 11.59 -14.56
N ALA A 75 13.50 10.90 -13.53
CA ALA A 75 14.40 9.74 -13.65
C ALA A 75 13.65 8.42 -13.37
N ALA A 76 12.87 7.96 -14.35
CA ALA A 76 12.02 6.77 -14.23
C ALA A 76 12.80 5.50 -13.83
N ALA A 77 13.97 5.25 -14.43
CA ALA A 77 14.78 4.08 -14.13
C ALA A 77 15.27 4.06 -12.66
N LEU A 78 15.72 5.21 -12.15
CA LEU A 78 16.14 5.33 -10.74
C LEU A 78 14.95 5.15 -9.79
N ALA A 79 13.79 5.72 -10.11
CA ALA A 79 12.58 5.56 -9.31
C ALA A 79 12.11 4.09 -9.22
N LEU A 80 12.23 3.32 -10.32
CA LEU A 80 12.01 1.87 -10.29
C LEU A 80 13.06 1.14 -9.46
N GLY A 81 14.34 1.55 -9.55
CA GLY A 81 15.40 1.01 -8.70
C GLY A 81 15.09 1.14 -7.20
N TYR A 82 14.61 2.31 -6.77
CA TYR A 82 14.16 2.52 -5.38
C TYR A 82 12.93 1.68 -5.02
N ASN A 83 11.98 1.48 -5.94
CA ASN A 83 10.85 0.57 -5.70
C ASN A 83 11.33 -0.87 -5.45
N VAL A 84 12.23 -1.38 -6.28
CA VAL A 84 12.82 -2.72 -6.11
C VAL A 84 13.59 -2.82 -4.79
N LEU A 85 14.40 -1.82 -4.44
CA LEU A 85 15.11 -1.78 -3.17
C LEU A 85 14.13 -1.83 -1.98
N GLY A 86 13.05 -1.04 -2.04
CA GLY A 86 11.98 -1.06 -1.05
C GLY A 86 11.27 -2.42 -0.96
N ALA A 87 11.01 -3.08 -2.09
CA ALA A 87 10.41 -4.40 -2.12
C ALA A 87 11.30 -5.47 -1.47
N VAL A 88 12.63 -5.41 -1.70
CA VAL A 88 13.59 -6.29 -1.04
C VAL A 88 13.60 -6.06 0.47
N LEU A 89 13.70 -4.80 0.92
CA LEU A 89 13.64 -4.46 2.35
C LEU A 89 12.31 -4.88 2.98
N GLY A 90 11.20 -4.68 2.28
CA GLY A 90 9.87 -5.11 2.71
C GLY A 90 9.78 -6.63 2.88
N GLY A 91 10.30 -7.41 1.92
CA GLY A 91 10.34 -8.87 2.02
C GLY A 91 11.22 -9.37 3.18
N LEU A 92 12.34 -8.69 3.47
CA LEU A 92 13.15 -8.97 4.65
C LEU A 92 12.40 -8.66 5.95
N MET A 93 11.64 -7.55 5.98
CA MET A 93 10.81 -7.19 7.13
C MET A 93 9.69 -8.19 7.36
N GLU A 94 9.07 -8.69 6.29
CA GLU A 94 8.03 -9.71 6.34
C GLU A 94 8.49 -11.00 7.03
N TYR A 95 9.76 -11.38 6.88
CA TYR A 95 10.33 -12.54 7.57
C TYR A 95 10.21 -12.43 9.10
N ASN A 96 10.30 -11.23 9.66
CA ASN A 96 10.15 -10.99 11.10
C ASN A 96 8.71 -11.21 11.59
N ALA A 97 7.71 -11.28 10.70
CA ALA A 97 6.34 -11.57 11.09
C ALA A 97 6.14 -13.00 11.57
N MET A 98 7.04 -13.93 11.23
CA MET A 98 7.03 -15.27 11.83
C MET A 98 7.30 -15.22 13.35
N LEU A 99 8.05 -14.22 13.81
CA LEU A 99 8.37 -14.02 15.23
C LEU A 99 7.37 -13.11 15.92
N LEU A 100 6.97 -12.01 15.28
CA LEU A 100 6.20 -10.91 15.90
C LEU A 100 4.72 -10.87 15.48
N GLY A 101 4.30 -11.76 14.58
CA GLY A 101 3.01 -11.69 13.89
C GLY A 101 2.97 -10.63 12.78
N THR A 102 1.83 -10.52 12.10
CA THR A 102 1.65 -9.62 10.95
C THR A 102 1.28 -8.18 11.34
N LYS A 103 0.71 -7.97 12.54
CA LYS A 103 0.27 -6.64 13.01
C LYS A 103 1.37 -5.56 12.98
N PRO A 104 2.63 -5.84 13.40
CA PRO A 104 3.71 -4.89 13.29
C PRO A 104 4.00 -4.44 11.84
N LEU A 105 3.80 -5.31 10.84
CA LEU A 105 4.01 -4.95 9.43
C LEU A 105 3.01 -3.90 8.96
N TYR A 106 1.75 -3.99 9.39
CA TYR A 106 0.75 -2.97 9.05
C TYR A 106 1.10 -1.62 9.67
N LEU A 107 1.56 -1.61 10.94
CA LEU A 107 1.98 -0.38 11.60
C LEU A 107 3.21 0.23 10.94
N LEU A 108 4.20 -0.59 10.63
CA LEU A 108 5.41 -0.18 9.91
C LEU A 108 5.06 0.40 8.53
N SER A 109 4.15 -0.26 7.80
CA SER A 109 3.65 0.24 6.50
C SER A 109 2.98 1.61 6.66
N MET A 110 2.12 1.79 7.67
CA MET A 110 1.48 3.08 7.95
C MET A 110 2.53 4.17 8.21
N ILE A 111 3.54 3.90 9.05
CA ILE A 111 4.62 4.85 9.35
C ILE A 111 5.38 5.24 8.07
N MET A 112 5.76 4.26 7.25
CA MET A 112 6.49 4.49 6.00
C MET A 112 5.67 5.36 5.02
N TYR A 113 4.38 5.07 4.84
CA TYR A 113 3.52 5.85 3.96
C TYR A 113 3.17 7.24 4.51
N LEU A 114 3.08 7.41 5.83
CA LEU A 114 2.96 8.74 6.45
C LEU A 114 4.23 9.57 6.23
N GLY A 115 5.41 8.95 6.33
CA GLY A 115 6.69 9.57 5.97
C GLY A 115 6.69 10.01 4.49
N ALA A 116 6.28 9.12 3.59
CA ALA A 116 6.16 9.44 2.17
C ALA A 116 5.20 10.61 1.90
N PHE A 117 4.05 10.64 2.58
CA PHE A 117 3.09 11.75 2.51
C PHE A 117 3.71 13.09 2.95
N TYR A 118 4.47 13.07 4.06
CA TYR A 118 5.16 14.25 4.57
C TYR A 118 6.20 14.79 3.57
N PHE A 119 7.07 13.93 3.02
CA PHE A 119 8.08 14.34 2.04
C PHE A 119 7.44 14.86 0.74
N LEU A 120 6.40 14.19 0.23
CA LEU A 120 5.68 14.62 -0.98
C LEU A 120 4.92 15.94 -0.81
N ARG A 121 4.49 16.28 0.41
CA ARG A 121 3.92 17.60 0.71
C ARG A 121 4.96 18.70 0.73
N LYS A 122 6.15 18.42 1.28
CA LYS A 122 7.28 19.35 1.23
C LYS A 122 7.71 19.66 -0.20
N GLU A 123 7.80 18.64 -1.06
CA GLU A 123 8.11 18.83 -2.49
C GLU A 123 7.08 19.73 -3.21
N ALA A 124 5.82 19.72 -2.78
CA ALA A 124 4.75 20.50 -3.40
C ALA A 124 4.66 21.95 -2.89
N THR A 125 5.39 22.31 -1.83
CA THR A 125 5.39 23.65 -1.25
C THR A 125 6.77 24.28 -1.53
N PRO A 126 6.92 25.11 -2.57
CA PRO A 126 8.18 25.80 -2.79
C PRO A 126 8.46 26.73 -1.60
N ALA A 127 9.71 26.69 -1.12
CA ALA A 127 10.23 27.58 -0.08
C ALA A 127 10.31 29.04 -0.58
#